data_AF-A0A3B1AMW3-F1
#
_entry.id   AF-A0A3B1AMW3-F1
#
_cell.length_a   1.000
_cell.length_b   1.000
_cell.length_c   1.000
_cell.angle_alpha   90.00
_cell.angle_beta   90.00
_cell.angle_gamma   90.00
#
_symmetry.space_group_name_H-M   'P 1'
#
loop_
_entity.id
_entity.type
_entity.pdbx_description
1 polymer ?
#
loop_
_entity_poly.entity_id
_entity_poly.type
_entity_poly.pdbx_seq_one_letter_code
_entity_poly.pdbx_strand_id
1 'polypeptide(L)' 'LYNGFIAAGIIWGVLYPDSDISLEILLFFTVCVSVAGIYGGLTAKRSILYIQGLPALIAVALLSQTIFQII' A
#
# COMPACT_ATOMS: atom_id res chain seq x y z
N LEU A 1 -7.42 -14.53 -3.89
CA LEU A 1 -6.84 -14.98 -2.61
C LEU A 1 -5.75 -14.02 -2.12
N TYR A 2 -4.62 -13.83 -2.84
CA TYR A 2 -3.51 -12.96 -2.40
C TYR A 2 -3.90 -11.49 -2.12
N ASN A 3 -4.68 -10.85 -3.01
CA ASN A 3 -5.16 -9.48 -2.78
C ASN A 3 -6.01 -9.34 -1.50
N GLY A 4 -6.70 -10.41 -1.09
CA GLY A 4 -7.48 -10.41 0.15
C GLY A 4 -6.60 -10.35 1.40
N PHE A 5 -5.44 -11.01 1.39
CA PHE A 5 -4.48 -10.93 2.49
C PHE A 5 -3.88 -9.53 2.63
N ILE A 6 -3.55 -8.89 1.50
CA ILE A 6 -3.07 -7.50 1.49
C ILE A 6 -4.17 -6.57 2.01
N ALA A 7 -5.41 -6.71 1.52
CA ALA A 7 -6.53 -5.89 1.98
C ALA A 7 -6.76 -6.04 3.49
N ALA A 8 -6.65 -7.26 4.05
CA ALA A 8 -6.73 -7.49 5.48
C ALA A 8 -5.61 -6.78 6.26
N GLY A 9 -4.38 -6.78 5.74
CA GLY A 9 -3.26 -6.03 6.32
C GLY A 9 -3.48 -4.51 6.34
N ILE A 10 -4.03 -3.95 5.26
CA ILE A 10 -4.39 -2.53 5.20
C ILE A 10 -5.51 -2.20 6.18
N ILE A 11 -6.57 -3.02 6.25
CA ILE A 11 -7.67 -2.85 7.21
C ILE A 11 -7.15 -2.89 8.64
N TRP A 12 -6.24 -3.82 8.94
CA TRP A 12 -5.61 -3.90 10.25
C TRP A 12 -4.80 -2.64 10.57
N GLY A 13 -4.03 -2.11 9.62
CA GLY A 13 -3.31 -0.85 9.79
C GLY A 13 -4.25 0.33 10.08
N VAL A 14 -5.35 0.47 9.34
CA VAL A 14 -6.35 1.54 9.57
C VAL A 14 -7.01 1.45 10.95
N LEU A 15 -7.23 0.23 11.46
CA LEU A 15 -7.89 0.00 12.74
C LEU A 15 -6.92 -0.03 13.92
N TYR A 16 -5.62 0.10 13.68
CA TYR A 16 -4.63 0.06 14.75
C TYR A 16 -4.73 1.34 15.61
N PRO A 17 -4.80 1.22 16.94
CA PRO A 17 -5.09 2.36 17.82
C PRO A 17 -3.95 3.36 17.95
N ASP A 18 -2.71 2.92 17.77
CA ASP A 18 -1.52 3.76 17.79
C ASP A 18 -1.25 4.31 16.39
N SER A 19 -1.17 5.64 16.25
CA SER A 19 -1.00 6.31 14.96
C SER A 19 0.34 6.01 14.29
N ASP A 20 1.40 5.85 15.07
CA ASP A 20 2.75 5.66 14.54
C ASP A 20 2.88 4.25 13.98
N ILE A 21 2.41 3.25 14.75
CA ILE A 21 2.38 1.86 14.31
C ILE A 21 1.38 1.66 13.15
N SER A 22 0.23 2.34 13.19
CA SER A 22 -0.76 2.32 12.10
C SER A 22 -0.11 2.73 10.77
N LEU A 23 0.65 3.83 10.77
CA LEU A 23 1.34 4.33 9.58
C LEU A 23 2.39 3.35 9.08
N GLU A 24 3.19 2.76 9.95
CA GLU A 24 4.19 1.75 9.56
C GLU A 24 3.55 0.53 8.87
N ILE A 25 2.45 0.01 9.45
CA ILE A 25 1.69 -1.12 8.89
C ILE A 25 1.12 -0.74 7.50
N LEU A 26 0.46 0.41 7.41
CA LEU A 26 -0.12 0.91 6.16
C LEU A 26 0.95 1.06 5.07
N LEU A 27 2.11 1.62 5.43
CA LEU A 27 3.19 1.88 4.49
C LEU A 27 3.80 0.57 4.00
N PHE A 28 4.03 -0.41 4.90
CA PHE A 28 4.52 -1.75 4.53
C PHE A 28 3.61 -2.44 3.51
N PHE A 29 2.32 -2.57 3.81
CA PHE A 29 1.39 -3.27 2.91
C PHE A 29 1.20 -2.52 1.59
N THR A 30 1.15 -1.19 1.62
CA THR A 30 0.96 -0.37 0.40
C THR A 30 2.19 -0.41 -0.51
N VAL A 31 3.41 -0.46 0.05
CA VAL A 31 4.63 -0.70 -0.74
C VAL A 31 4.58 -2.09 -1.38
N CYS A 32 4.15 -3.13 -0.66
CA CYS A 32 3.97 -4.45 -1.25
C CYS A 32 2.98 -4.44 -2.43
N VAL A 33 1.84 -3.75 -2.31
CA VAL A 33 0.89 -3.57 -3.43
C VAL A 33 1.53 -2.83 -4.59
N SER A 34 2.32 -1.78 -4.32
CA SER A 34 2.99 -1.01 -5.36
C SER A 34 3.93 -1.90 -6.18
N VAL A 35 4.77 -2.69 -5.51
CA VAL A 35 5.70 -3.63 -6.16
C VAL A 35 4.94 -4.69 -6.96
N ALA A 36 3.93 -5.32 -6.35
CA ALA A 36 3.09 -6.33 -7.02
C ALA A 36 2.34 -5.74 -8.23
N GLY A 37 1.86 -4.51 -8.12
CA GLY A 37 1.14 -3.78 -9.16
C GLY A 37 2.03 -3.43 -10.35
N ILE A 38 3.28 -3.00 -10.10
CA ILE A 38 4.28 -2.76 -11.15
C ILE A 38 4.64 -4.08 -11.83
N TYR A 39 5.06 -5.08 -11.06
CA TYR A 39 5.50 -6.36 -11.63
C TYR A 39 4.37 -7.06 -12.40
N GLY A 40 3.16 -7.14 -11.81
CA GLY A 40 1.99 -7.71 -12.47
C GLY A 40 1.50 -6.90 -13.67
N GLY A 41 1.66 -5.57 -13.62
CA GLY A 41 1.39 -4.67 -14.74
C GLY A 41 2.29 -4.91 -15.95
N LEU A 42 3.57 -5.19 -15.69
CA LEU A 42 4.57 -5.44 -16.72
C LEU A 42 4.53 -6.87 -17.27
N THR A 43 4.25 -7.87 -16.43
CA THR A 43 4.39 -9.29 -16.79
C THR A 43 3.08 -9.98 -17.15
N ALA A 44 1.96 -9.62 -16.50
CA ALA A 44 0.69 -10.33 -16.67
C ALA A 44 -0.32 -9.52 -17.47
N LYS A 45 -0.70 -8.31 -16.99
CA LYS A 45 -1.70 -7.48 -17.66
C LYS A 45 -1.52 -6.01 -17.30
N ARG A 46 -1.40 -5.15 -18.31
CA ARG A 46 -1.25 -3.69 -18.13
C ARG A 46 -2.32 -3.05 -17.25
N SER A 47 -3.54 -3.58 -17.23
CA SER A 47 -4.61 -3.06 -16.36
C SER A 47 -4.27 -3.16 -14.86
N ILE A 48 -3.40 -4.10 -14.45
CA ILE A 48 -2.96 -4.23 -13.05
C ILE A 48 -2.15 -3.00 -12.62
N LEU A 49 -1.37 -2.43 -13.55
CA LEU A 49 -0.63 -1.19 -13.30
C LEU A 49 -1.57 -0.04 -12.96
N TYR A 50 -2.69 0.09 -13.67
CA TYR A 50 -3.63 1.20 -13.47
C TYR A 50 -4.60 0.99 -12.31
N ILE A 51 -5.00 -0.25 -12.03
CA ILE A 51 -6.00 -0.57 -11.00
C ILE A 51 -5.35 -0.81 -9.62
N GLN A 52 -4.11 -1.30 -9.57
CA GLN A 52 -3.40 -1.56 -8.30
C GLN A 52 -2.13 -0.73 -8.17
N GLY A 53 -1.25 -0.73 -9.18
CA GLY A 53 0.06 -0.09 -9.09
C GLY A 53 -0.01 1.43 -8.88
N LEU A 54 -0.76 2.13 -9.73
CA LEU A 54 -0.88 3.59 -9.68
C LEU A 54 -1.56 4.07 -8.39
N PRO A 55 -2.70 3.53 -7.94
CA PRO A 55 -3.29 3.90 -6.65
C PRO A 55 -2.36 3.63 -5.46
N ALA A 56 -1.64 2.50 -5.47
CA ALA A 56 -0.72 2.15 -4.38
C ALA A 56 0.48 3.10 -4.32
N LEU A 57 1.06 3.48 -5.46
CA LEU A 57 2.14 4.47 -5.51
C LEU A 57 1.71 5.83 -4.97
N ILE A 58 0.49 6.27 -5.30
CA ILE A 58 -0.08 7.51 -4.75
C ILE A 58 -0.21 7.41 -3.23
N ALA A 59 -0.74 6.29 -2.73
CA ALA A 59 -0.87 6.06 -1.30
C ALA A 59 0.48 6.04 -0.57
N VAL A 60 1.53 5.42 -1.13
CA VAL A 60 2.90 5.47 -0.56
C VAL A 60 3.42 6.90 -0.50
N ALA A 61 3.24 7.68 -1.56
CA ALA A 61 3.68 9.08 -1.59
C ALA A 61 2.97 9.92 -0.51
N LEU A 62 1.67 9.74 -0.33
CA LEU A 62 0.91 10.46 0.70
C LEU A 62 1.30 10.03 2.13
N LEU A 63 1.41 8.72 2.39
CA LEU A 63 1.76 8.21 3.72
C LEU A 63 3.17 8.62 4.14
N SER A 64 4.13 8.64 3.21
CA SER A 64 5.50 9.08 3.50
C SER A 64 5.60 10.57 3.85
N GLN A 65 4.72 11.41 3.29
CA GLN A 65 4.62 12.83 3.68
C GLN A 65 4.11 12.97 5.12
N THR A 66 3.10 12.17 5.49
CA THR A 66 2.55 12.16 6.85
C THR A 66 3.60 11.75 7.88
N ILE A 67 4.40 10.73 7.57
CA ILE A 67 5.47 10.27 8.48
C ILE A 67 6.54 11.35 8.69
N PHE A 68 6.90 12.11 7.65
CA PHE A 68 7.86 13.20 7.78
C PHE A 68 7.35 14.36 8.66
N GLN A 69 6.03 14.52 8.83
CA GLN A 69 5.46 15.52 9.73
C GLN A 69 5.44 15.08 11.20
N ILE A 70 5.60 13.78 11.46
CA ILE A 70 5.51 13.19 12.82
C ILE A 70 6.90 13.13 13.49
N ILE A 71 7.98 13.12 12.70
CA ILE A 71 9.39 13.15 13.14
C ILE A 71 9.82 14.59 13.39
#